data_AF-A0A7C1YTD4-F1
#
_entry.id   AF-A0A7C1YTD4-F1
#
_cell.length_a   1.000
_cell.length_b   1.000
_cell.length_c   1.000
_cell.angle_alpha   90.00
_cell.angle_beta   90.00
_cell.angle_gamma   90.00
#
_symmetry.space_group_name_H-M   'P 1'
#
loop_
_entity.id
_entity.type
_entity.pdbx_description
1 polymer ?
#
loop_
_entity_poly.entity_id
_entity_poly.type
_entity_poly.pdbx_seq_one_letter_code
_entity_poly.pdbx_strand_id
1 'polypeptide(L)'
;MRLMDEIIKLELLAMEVSDCRLCEAHGMALNHLPAIHRGDCAPMIVIGTQPEKADLHSRQLFSGSAGKRMMNWLVRAGVGKEVEDVLARIYFTTLSKCHTASGRDLNQAIGHCSFFIERELKLVAPRICVTLGKEPLDRLFRYVGTLEDVVGGEWTETELGSHMFPILPDGCRIIPLPKPSSALMWAKDVGRAERLDQALVLIDKLFNK
;
A
#
# COMPACT_ATOMS: atom_id res chain seq x y z
N MET A 1 8.98 13.99 21.02
CA MET A 1 7.81 14.89 20.88
C MET A 1 7.21 14.77 19.49
N ARG A 2 7.89 15.18 18.41
CA ARG A 2 7.38 15.11 17.03
C ARG A 2 6.83 13.73 16.59
N LEU A 3 7.53 12.63 16.89
CA LEU A 3 7.08 11.27 16.55
C LEU A 3 5.77 10.87 17.26
N MET A 4 5.61 11.26 18.53
CA MET A 4 4.39 10.96 19.30
C MET A 4 3.19 11.73 18.72
N ASP A 5 3.41 12.98 18.32
CA ASP A 5 2.37 13.82 17.72
C ASP A 5 1.89 13.24 16.38
N GLU A 6 2.79 12.71 15.55
CA GLU A 6 2.42 12.09 14.27
C GLU A 6 1.66 10.75 14.47
N ILE A 7 2.04 9.93 15.46
CA ILE A 7 1.31 8.71 15.80
C ILE A 7 -0.13 9.04 16.20
N ILE A 8 -0.33 10.03 17.07
CA ILE A 8 -1.67 10.48 17.49
C ILE A 8 -2.47 10.98 16.27
N LYS A 9 -1.85 11.72 15.35
CA LYS A 9 -2.53 12.17 14.11
C LYS A 9 -2.92 10.99 13.21
N LEU A 10 -2.11 9.94 13.14
CA LEU A 10 -2.43 8.73 12.38
C LEU A 10 -3.62 7.98 12.99
N GLU A 11 -3.69 7.89 14.33
CA GLU A 11 -4.83 7.31 15.03
C GLU A 11 -6.12 8.11 14.79
N LEU A 12 -6.05 9.44 14.91
CA LEU A 12 -7.18 10.32 14.60
C LEU A 12 -7.62 10.17 13.14
N LEU A 13 -6.67 10.08 12.21
CA LEU A 13 -6.99 9.85 10.79
C LEU A 13 -7.68 8.50 10.57
N ALA A 14 -7.27 7.44 11.29
CA ALA A 14 -7.91 6.14 11.21
C ALA A 14 -9.37 6.19 11.71
N MET A 15 -9.65 6.98 12.76
CA MET A 15 -11.01 7.24 13.23
C MET A 15 -11.84 7.99 12.19
N GLU A 16 -11.29 9.07 11.62
CA GLU A 16 -11.95 9.83 10.53
C GLU A 16 -12.29 8.94 9.33
N VAL A 17 -11.39 8.03 8.95
CA VAL A 17 -11.63 7.04 7.90
C VAL A 17 -12.81 6.13 8.25
N SER A 18 -12.88 5.64 9.50
CA SER A 18 -13.96 4.74 9.92
C SER A 18 -15.33 5.41 10.03
N ASP A 19 -15.36 6.72 10.29
CA ASP A 19 -16.58 7.52 10.39
C ASP A 19 -17.03 8.10 9.04
N CYS A 20 -16.20 7.99 8.00
CA CYS A 20 -16.52 8.51 6.67
C CYS A 20 -17.73 7.79 6.05
N ARG A 21 -18.66 8.58 5.51
CA ARG A 21 -19.87 8.09 4.80
C ARG A 21 -20.02 8.70 3.40
N LEU A 22 -18.95 9.28 2.85
CA LEU A 22 -18.98 10.02 1.57
C LEU A 22 -19.51 9.18 0.40
N CYS A 23 -19.04 7.93 0.25
CA CYS A 23 -19.49 7.06 -0.83
C CYS A 23 -20.97 6.65 -0.69
N GLU A 24 -21.45 6.41 0.53
CA GLU A 24 -22.86 6.09 0.78
C GLU A 24 -23.78 7.28 0.48
N ALA A 25 -23.33 8.50 0.81
CA ALA A 25 -24.04 9.72 0.45
C ALA A 25 -24.20 9.89 -1.08
N HIS A 26 -23.37 9.20 -1.87
CA HIS A 26 -23.46 9.13 -3.34
C HIS A 26 -24.19 7.87 -3.84
N GLY A 27 -24.87 7.13 -2.95
CA GLY A 27 -25.68 5.95 -3.28
C GLY A 27 -24.88 4.68 -3.57
N MET A 28 -23.59 4.64 -3.20
CA MET A 28 -22.75 3.46 -3.42
C MET A 28 -22.97 2.41 -2.33
N ALA A 29 -22.93 1.12 -2.72
CA ALA A 29 -22.93 0.00 -1.78
C ALA A 29 -21.48 -0.46 -1.49
N LEU A 30 -21.04 -0.35 -0.25
CA LEU A 30 -19.69 -0.70 0.19
C LEU A 30 -19.71 -1.34 1.59
N ASN A 31 -18.64 -2.03 1.93
CA ASN A 31 -18.39 -2.48 3.30
C ASN A 31 -17.31 -1.61 3.92
N HIS A 32 -17.66 -0.94 5.02
CA HIS A 32 -16.72 -0.12 5.79
C HIS A 32 -15.75 -1.01 6.55
N LEU A 33 -14.48 -0.59 6.53
CA LEU A 33 -13.51 -1.12 7.47
C LEU A 33 -13.68 -0.37 8.79
N PRO A 34 -13.77 -1.05 9.95
CA PRO A 34 -13.77 -0.37 11.24
C PRO A 34 -12.45 0.41 11.43
N ALA A 35 -12.38 1.21 12.50
CA ALA A 35 -11.10 1.76 12.92
C ALA A 35 -10.13 0.61 13.19
N ILE A 36 -9.00 0.62 12.47
CA ILE A 36 -7.95 -0.38 12.57
C ILE A 36 -6.61 0.32 12.77
N HIS A 37 -5.70 -0.34 13.47
CA HIS A 37 -4.32 0.08 13.50
C HIS A 37 -3.67 -0.28 12.16
N ARG A 38 -3.03 0.70 11.52
CA ARG A 38 -2.40 0.58 10.20
C ARG A 38 -0.88 0.49 10.27
N GLY A 39 -0.30 0.58 11.47
CA GLY A 39 1.12 0.82 11.71
C GLY A 39 1.37 2.24 12.21
N ASP A 40 2.54 2.45 12.79
CA ASP A 40 3.02 3.77 13.24
C ASP A 40 3.76 4.52 12.12
N CYS A 41 4.38 5.64 12.46
CA CYS A 41 5.38 6.27 11.58
C CYS A 41 6.49 5.27 11.26
N ALA A 42 6.50 4.79 10.01
CA ALA A 42 7.38 3.73 9.55
C ALA A 42 8.25 4.21 8.37
N PRO A 43 9.49 3.71 8.24
CA PRO A 43 10.33 4.03 7.10
C PRO A 43 9.75 3.49 5.78
N MET A 44 8.82 2.52 5.85
CA MET A 44 8.18 1.91 4.69
C MET A 44 6.65 1.98 4.79
N ILE A 45 6.03 2.32 3.67
CA ILE A 45 4.59 2.19 3.45
C ILE A 45 4.30 1.10 2.41
N VAL A 46 3.26 0.30 2.62
CA VAL A 46 2.72 -0.66 1.65
C VAL A 46 1.31 -0.24 1.24
N ILE A 47 1.09 -0.06 -0.05
CA ILE A 47 -0.16 0.46 -0.62
C ILE A 47 -0.82 -0.59 -1.52
N GLY A 48 -1.98 -1.07 -1.10
CA GLY A 48 -2.87 -1.92 -1.89
C GLY A 48 -4.02 -1.14 -2.55
N THR A 49 -4.96 -1.86 -3.16
CA THR A 49 -6.10 -1.24 -3.86
C THR A 49 -7.28 -0.95 -2.93
N GLN A 50 -7.74 -1.95 -2.18
CA GLN A 50 -8.85 -1.86 -1.24
C GLN A 50 -8.74 -2.99 -0.20
N PRO A 51 -9.37 -2.87 0.98
CA PRO A 51 -9.46 -3.97 1.94
C PRO A 51 -10.18 -5.18 1.32
N GLU A 52 -9.82 -6.38 1.75
CA GLU A 52 -10.53 -7.61 1.40
C GLU A 52 -11.53 -8.01 2.49
N LYS A 53 -12.43 -8.96 2.18
CA LYS A 53 -13.38 -9.49 3.17
C LYS A 53 -12.69 -10.00 4.43
N ALA A 54 -11.54 -10.66 4.31
CA ALA A 54 -10.79 -11.14 5.46
C ALA A 54 -10.39 -9.98 6.40
N ASP A 55 -10.04 -8.82 5.83
CA ASP A 55 -9.60 -7.64 6.59
C ASP A 55 -10.75 -7.03 7.39
N LEU A 56 -11.97 -7.07 6.85
CA LEU A 56 -13.18 -6.65 7.56
C LEU A 56 -13.43 -7.50 8.80
N HIS A 57 -13.26 -8.82 8.69
CA HIS A 57 -13.51 -9.75 9.79
C HIS A 57 -12.41 -9.71 10.86
N SER A 58 -11.14 -9.65 10.43
CA SER A 58 -9.99 -9.66 11.33
C SER A 58 -9.66 -8.30 11.94
N ARG A 59 -10.18 -7.21 11.35
CA ARG A 59 -9.83 -5.82 11.68
C ARG A 59 -8.33 -5.55 11.48
N GLN A 60 -7.74 -6.16 10.45
CA GLN A 60 -6.34 -5.99 10.08
C GLN A 60 -6.21 -6.06 8.56
N LEU A 61 -5.52 -5.09 7.95
CA LEU A 61 -5.26 -5.14 6.50
C LEU A 61 -4.35 -6.30 6.13
N PHE A 62 -4.60 -6.85 4.93
CA PHE A 62 -3.81 -7.95 4.37
C PHE A 62 -3.79 -9.20 5.28
N SER A 63 -4.93 -9.49 5.91
CA SER A 63 -5.11 -10.66 6.79
C SER A 63 -5.49 -11.94 6.05
N GLY A 64 -5.95 -11.82 4.79
CA GLY A 64 -6.32 -12.94 3.93
C GLY A 64 -5.13 -13.77 3.43
N SER A 65 -5.41 -14.81 2.63
CA SER A 65 -4.36 -15.68 2.08
C SER A 65 -3.40 -14.95 1.15
N ALA A 66 -3.88 -13.95 0.41
CA ALA A 66 -3.05 -13.06 -0.40
C ALA A 66 -2.11 -12.24 0.47
N GLY A 67 -2.64 -11.63 1.53
CA GLY A 67 -1.84 -10.86 2.48
C GLY A 67 -0.77 -11.71 3.18
N LYS A 68 -1.07 -12.96 3.57
CA LYS A 68 -0.06 -13.89 4.10
C LYS A 68 1.11 -14.13 3.14
N ARG A 69 0.85 -14.23 1.83
CA ARG A 69 1.92 -14.36 0.83
C ARG A 69 2.79 -13.10 0.77
N MET A 70 2.16 -11.92 0.84
CA MET A 70 2.89 -10.66 0.92
C MET A 70 3.75 -10.57 2.18
N MET A 71 3.23 -10.94 3.35
CA MET A 71 4.00 -10.95 4.59
C MET A 71 5.23 -11.87 4.46
N ASN A 72 5.06 -13.06 3.87
CA ASN A 72 6.18 -13.96 3.60
C ASN A 72 7.22 -13.36 2.63
N TRP A 73 6.79 -12.56 1.64
CA TRP A 73 7.72 -11.83 0.78
C TRP A 73 8.52 -10.79 1.56
N LEU A 74 7.89 -10.05 2.47
CA LEU A 74 8.55 -9.02 3.28
C LEU A 74 9.51 -9.62 4.31
N VAL A 75 9.16 -10.77 4.91
CA VAL A 75 10.08 -11.56 5.75
C VAL A 75 11.29 -12.02 4.94
N ARG A 76 11.07 -12.58 3.74
CA ARG A 76 12.16 -12.95 2.81
C ARG A 76 13.03 -11.77 2.39
N ALA A 77 12.45 -10.57 2.30
CA ALA A 77 13.13 -9.33 2.00
C ALA A 77 13.81 -8.69 3.24
N GLY A 78 13.94 -9.42 4.35
CA GLY A 78 14.72 -8.96 5.50
C GLY A 78 14.08 -7.83 6.32
N VAL A 79 12.80 -7.50 6.12
CA VAL A 79 12.12 -6.44 6.88
C VAL A 79 11.98 -6.78 8.37
N GLY A 80 11.76 -8.06 8.66
CA GLY A 80 11.59 -8.64 9.99
C GLY A 80 11.87 -10.15 9.97
N LYS A 81 12.01 -10.78 11.14
CA LYS A 81 12.26 -12.23 11.22
C LYS A 81 10.97 -13.02 11.08
N GLU A 82 9.89 -12.49 11.63
CA GLU A 82 8.54 -13.08 11.62
C GLU A 82 7.49 -12.04 11.19
N VAL A 83 6.24 -12.48 11.00
CA VAL A 83 5.14 -11.62 10.52
C VAL A 83 4.85 -10.47 11.49
N GLU A 84 4.93 -10.73 12.79
CA GLU A 84 4.68 -9.75 13.84
C GLU A 84 5.70 -8.61 13.79
N ASP A 85 6.96 -8.91 13.48
CA ASP A 85 8.00 -7.89 13.30
C ASP A 85 7.69 -6.99 12.09
N VAL A 86 7.24 -7.59 10.99
CA VAL A 86 6.87 -6.85 9.77
C VAL A 86 5.71 -5.90 10.05
N LEU A 87 4.69 -6.36 10.77
CA LEU A 87 3.52 -5.56 11.13
C LEU A 87 3.88 -4.34 11.98
N ALA A 88 4.86 -4.45 12.88
CA ALA A 88 5.31 -3.35 13.72
C ALA A 88 6.21 -2.33 12.98
N ARG A 89 6.64 -2.63 11.76
CA ARG A 89 7.70 -1.89 11.04
C ARG A 89 7.24 -1.20 9.76
N ILE A 90 5.99 -1.43 9.36
CA ILE A 90 5.43 -0.95 8.11
C ILE A 90 4.09 -0.28 8.38
N TYR A 91 3.84 0.83 7.67
CA TYR A 91 2.50 1.39 7.55
C TYR A 91 1.75 0.74 6.38
N PHE A 92 0.61 0.11 6.63
CA PHE A 92 -0.22 -0.58 5.64
C PHE A 92 -1.46 0.23 5.29
N THR A 93 -1.69 0.42 4.00
CA THR A 93 -2.86 1.15 3.53
C THR A 93 -3.35 0.70 2.16
N THR A 94 -4.47 1.26 1.74
CA THR A 94 -5.12 0.99 0.46
C THR A 94 -5.66 2.27 -0.16
N LEU A 95 -5.77 2.33 -1.49
CA LEU A 95 -6.32 3.47 -2.21
C LEU A 95 -7.76 3.79 -1.81
N SER A 96 -8.66 2.80 -1.89
CA SER A 96 -9.99 2.86 -1.29
C SER A 96 -9.89 2.39 0.16
N LYS A 97 -10.53 3.10 1.09
CA LYS A 97 -10.56 2.69 2.51
C LYS A 97 -11.67 1.69 2.85
N CYS A 98 -12.58 1.48 1.91
CA CYS A 98 -13.71 0.57 2.02
C CYS A 98 -13.65 -0.50 0.92
N HIS A 99 -14.35 -1.61 1.15
CA HIS A 99 -14.44 -2.69 0.17
C HIS A 99 -15.67 -2.53 -0.73
N THR A 100 -15.46 -2.55 -2.05
CA THR A 100 -16.52 -2.50 -3.08
C THR A 100 -16.55 -3.81 -3.87
N ALA A 101 -17.76 -4.25 -4.25
CA ALA A 101 -17.93 -5.48 -5.04
C ALA A 101 -17.71 -5.29 -6.55
N SER A 102 -17.89 -4.06 -7.06
CA SER A 102 -17.76 -3.75 -8.49
C SER A 102 -16.52 -2.86 -8.76
N GLY A 103 -15.95 -2.99 -9.96
CA GLY A 103 -14.82 -2.15 -10.38
C GLY A 103 -15.18 -0.69 -10.65
N ARG A 104 -16.44 -0.41 -11.02
CA ARG A 104 -16.93 0.97 -11.19
C ARG A 104 -16.94 1.70 -9.84
N ASP A 105 -17.53 1.07 -8.83
CA ASP A 105 -17.62 1.65 -7.48
C ASP A 105 -16.23 1.80 -6.87
N LEU A 106 -15.32 0.85 -7.12
CA LEU A 106 -13.93 0.96 -6.70
C LEU A 106 -13.27 2.22 -7.25
N ASN A 107 -13.44 2.50 -8.55
CA ASN A 107 -12.83 3.66 -9.17
C ASN A 107 -13.32 4.98 -8.58
N GLN A 108 -14.62 5.06 -8.26
CA GLN A 108 -15.23 6.22 -7.60
C GLN A 108 -14.78 6.33 -6.13
N ALA A 109 -14.75 5.22 -5.41
CA ALA A 109 -14.29 5.17 -4.01
C ALA A 109 -12.83 5.59 -3.88
N ILE A 110 -11.96 5.20 -4.81
CA ILE A 110 -10.56 5.68 -4.86
C ILE A 110 -10.52 7.20 -5.03
N GLY A 111 -11.37 7.77 -5.90
CA GLY A 111 -11.46 9.22 -6.06
C GLY A 111 -11.88 9.92 -4.77
N HIS A 112 -12.91 9.40 -4.10
CA HIS A 112 -13.37 9.90 -2.81
C HIS A 112 -12.34 9.73 -1.69
N CYS A 113 -11.52 8.68 -1.71
CA CYS A 113 -10.53 8.39 -0.67
C CYS A 113 -9.16 9.05 -0.90
N SER A 114 -8.96 9.77 -2.01
CA SER A 114 -7.70 10.44 -2.36
C SER A 114 -7.17 11.34 -1.23
N PHE A 115 -8.05 12.10 -0.59
CA PHE A 115 -7.66 13.00 0.51
C PHE A 115 -7.13 12.24 1.73
N PHE A 116 -7.57 11.00 1.98
CA PHE A 116 -7.07 10.20 3.09
C PHE A 116 -5.67 9.67 2.81
N ILE A 117 -5.46 9.06 1.64
CA ILE A 117 -4.14 8.52 1.28
C ILE A 117 -3.07 9.64 1.20
N GLU A 118 -3.43 10.83 0.72
CA GLU A 118 -2.52 11.99 0.73
C GLU A 118 -2.12 12.42 2.15
N ARG A 119 -3.06 12.39 3.10
CA ARG A 119 -2.78 12.70 4.51
C ARG A 119 -1.93 11.61 5.15
N GLU A 120 -2.22 10.33 4.88
CA GLU A 120 -1.41 9.21 5.36
C GLU A 120 0.04 9.34 4.87
N LEU A 121 0.25 9.60 3.57
CA LEU A 121 1.60 9.77 3.01
C LEU A 121 2.37 10.93 3.66
N LYS A 122 1.70 12.05 3.94
CA LYS A 122 2.30 13.21 4.62
C LYS A 122 2.67 12.93 6.08
N LEU A 123 1.82 12.21 6.81
CA LEU A 123 2.04 11.89 8.22
C LEU A 123 3.10 10.78 8.39
N VAL A 124 3.05 9.75 7.55
CA VAL A 124 4.02 8.65 7.57
C VAL A 124 5.39 9.12 7.07
N ALA A 125 5.41 9.99 6.05
CA ALA A 125 6.62 10.49 5.40
C ALA A 125 7.65 9.36 5.10
N PRO A 126 7.26 8.33 4.32
CA PRO A 126 8.05 7.12 4.16
C PRO A 126 9.34 7.37 3.36
N ARG A 127 10.38 6.58 3.65
CA ARG A 127 11.59 6.45 2.81
C ARG A 127 11.38 5.45 1.67
N ILE A 128 10.51 4.46 1.87
CA ILE A 128 10.25 3.39 0.91
C ILE A 128 8.74 3.26 0.70
N CYS A 129 8.29 3.30 -0.54
CA CYS A 129 6.89 3.13 -0.92
C CYS A 129 6.73 1.85 -1.75
N VAL A 130 6.10 0.83 -1.18
CA VAL A 130 5.79 -0.42 -1.87
C VAL A 130 4.37 -0.37 -2.40
N THR A 131 4.20 -0.54 -3.71
CA THR A 131 2.87 -0.62 -4.34
C THR A 131 2.52 -2.05 -4.71
N LEU A 132 1.29 -2.49 -4.44
CA LEU A 132 0.82 -3.83 -4.77
C LEU A 132 -0.07 -3.80 -6.03
N GLY A 133 0.52 -4.15 -7.16
CA GLY A 133 -0.12 -4.11 -8.47
C GLY A 133 0.05 -2.77 -9.18
N LYS A 134 -0.61 -2.67 -10.34
CA LYS A 134 -0.54 -1.51 -11.22
C LYS A 134 -1.40 -0.34 -10.72
N GLU A 135 -2.53 -0.62 -10.06
CA GLU A 135 -3.49 0.42 -9.71
C GLU A 135 -2.93 1.51 -8.79
N PRO A 136 -2.14 1.22 -7.73
CA PRO A 136 -1.49 2.28 -6.96
C PRO A 136 -0.49 3.10 -7.78
N LEU A 137 0.24 2.48 -8.71
CA LEU A 137 1.16 3.21 -9.61
C LEU A 137 0.40 4.19 -10.50
N ASP A 138 -0.70 3.74 -11.11
CA ASP A 138 -1.51 4.56 -12.00
C ASP A 138 -2.16 5.73 -11.25
N ARG A 139 -2.69 5.45 -10.05
CA ARG A 139 -3.50 6.41 -9.29
C ARG A 139 -2.66 7.42 -8.53
N LEU A 140 -1.49 7.02 -8.03
CA LEU A 140 -0.63 7.88 -7.23
C LEU A 140 0.47 8.55 -8.04
N PHE A 141 0.97 7.90 -9.10
CA PHE A 141 2.15 8.35 -9.84
C PHE A 141 1.91 8.53 -11.34
N ARG A 142 0.65 8.41 -11.81
CA ARG A 142 0.25 8.54 -13.23
C ARG A 142 1.06 7.67 -14.17
N TYR A 143 1.48 6.51 -13.67
CA TYR A 143 2.31 5.57 -14.40
C TYR A 143 1.61 5.09 -15.68
N VAL A 144 2.38 5.02 -16.78
CA VAL A 144 1.93 4.51 -18.08
C VAL A 144 2.89 3.39 -18.51
N GLY A 145 2.37 2.17 -18.61
CA GLY A 145 3.15 0.98 -18.98
C GLY A 145 2.54 -0.29 -18.38
N THR A 146 3.31 -1.37 -18.34
CA THR A 146 2.92 -2.66 -17.74
C THR A 146 3.61 -2.86 -16.39
N LEU A 147 3.11 -3.80 -15.59
CA LEU A 147 3.73 -4.07 -14.28
C LEU A 147 5.13 -4.69 -14.45
N GLU A 148 5.32 -5.47 -15.51
CA GLU A 148 6.58 -6.11 -15.89
C GLU A 148 7.69 -5.13 -16.27
N ASP A 149 7.33 -3.92 -16.68
CA ASP A 149 8.29 -2.87 -17.01
C ASP A 149 8.93 -2.24 -15.76
N VAL A 150 8.28 -2.37 -14.59
CA VAL A 150 8.69 -1.66 -13.36
C VAL A 150 9.00 -2.55 -12.17
N VAL A 151 8.41 -3.75 -12.07
CA VAL A 151 8.77 -4.70 -11.00
C VAL A 151 10.19 -5.21 -11.23
N GLY A 152 10.97 -5.24 -10.14
CA GLY A 152 12.41 -5.53 -10.17
C GLY A 152 13.28 -4.26 -10.27
N GLY A 153 12.64 -3.10 -10.48
CA GLY A 153 13.29 -1.79 -10.44
C GLY A 153 13.04 -1.02 -9.14
N GLU A 154 13.82 0.03 -8.95
CA GLU A 154 13.71 1.00 -7.87
C GLU A 154 13.50 2.38 -8.48
N TRP A 155 12.44 3.09 -8.12
CA TRP A 155 12.02 4.30 -8.84
C TRP A 155 11.82 5.50 -7.93
N THR A 156 11.97 6.70 -8.47
CA THR A 156 11.42 7.93 -7.91
C THR A 156 10.03 8.21 -8.49
N GLU A 157 9.28 9.08 -7.82
CA GLU A 157 8.01 9.59 -8.34
C GLU A 157 8.16 10.19 -9.75
N THR A 158 9.22 10.97 -9.99
CA THR A 158 9.52 11.60 -11.28
C THR A 158 9.88 10.63 -12.39
N GLU A 159 10.44 9.45 -12.05
CA GLU A 159 10.77 8.42 -13.05
C GLU A 159 9.53 7.60 -13.45
N LEU A 160 8.56 7.42 -12.56
CA LEU A 160 7.31 6.70 -12.88
C LEU A 160 6.31 7.56 -13.63
N GLY A 161 6.29 8.87 -13.37
CA GLY A 161 5.41 9.79 -14.07
C GLY A 161 5.63 11.24 -13.66
N SER A 162 4.87 12.13 -14.28
CA SER A 162 5.01 13.58 -14.08
C SER A 162 3.87 14.12 -13.21
N HIS A 163 4.13 14.28 -11.92
CA HIS A 163 3.36 15.20 -11.08
C HIS A 163 4.03 16.57 -11.07
N MET A 164 3.23 17.63 -11.11
CA MET A 164 3.75 19.00 -10.95
C MET A 164 4.26 19.25 -9.52
N PHE A 165 3.76 18.47 -8.57
CA PHE A 165 4.17 18.49 -7.17
C PHE A 165 4.27 17.04 -6.66
N PRO A 166 5.45 16.59 -6.21
CA PRO A 166 5.61 15.28 -5.59
C PRO A 166 4.72 15.09 -4.37
N ILE A 167 4.12 13.91 -4.22
CA ILE A 167 3.32 13.53 -3.05
C ILE A 167 4.15 12.76 -2.01
N LEU A 168 5.28 12.19 -2.42
CA LEU A 168 6.23 11.52 -1.53
C LEU A 168 7.33 12.49 -1.06
N PRO A 169 7.95 12.24 0.10
CA PRO A 169 9.13 12.97 0.52
C PRO A 169 10.28 12.84 -0.48
N ASP A 170 11.12 13.88 -0.56
CA ASP A 170 12.33 13.85 -1.37
C ASP A 170 13.20 12.64 -1.03
N GLY A 171 13.65 11.92 -2.06
CA GLY A 171 14.47 10.72 -1.91
C GLY A 171 13.69 9.45 -1.55
N CYS A 172 12.37 9.50 -1.38
CA CYS A 172 11.55 8.29 -1.24
C CYS A 172 11.69 7.38 -2.48
N ARG A 173 11.88 6.09 -2.24
CA ARG A 173 12.05 5.08 -3.31
C ARG A 173 10.81 4.21 -3.42
N ILE A 174 10.30 4.09 -4.63
CA ILE A 174 9.11 3.32 -4.97
C ILE A 174 9.55 1.94 -5.47
N ILE A 175 9.08 0.89 -4.80
CA ILE A 175 9.31 -0.51 -5.19
C ILE A 175 7.97 -1.16 -5.57
N PRO A 176 7.70 -1.34 -6.86
CA PRO A 176 6.51 -2.05 -7.30
C PRO A 176 6.61 -3.55 -7.05
N LEU A 177 5.54 -4.13 -6.51
CA LEU A 177 5.34 -5.57 -6.41
C LEU A 177 4.07 -5.98 -7.16
N PRO A 178 3.98 -7.24 -7.63
CA PRO A 178 2.71 -7.77 -8.10
C PRO A 178 1.67 -7.82 -6.98
N LYS A 179 0.38 -7.88 -7.37
CA LYS A 179 -0.67 -8.16 -6.38
C LYS A 179 -0.37 -9.52 -5.73
N PRO A 180 -0.49 -9.64 -4.40
CA PRO A 180 -0.29 -10.93 -3.74
C PRO A 180 -1.31 -12.00 -4.16
N SER A 181 -2.47 -11.59 -4.69
CA SER A 181 -3.45 -12.49 -5.32
C SER A 181 -2.97 -13.07 -6.65
N SER A 182 -2.10 -12.38 -7.40
CA SER A 182 -1.48 -12.87 -8.63
C SER A 182 -0.14 -13.59 -8.43
N ALA A 183 0.28 -13.82 -7.18
CA ALA A 183 1.56 -14.45 -6.83
C ALA A 183 1.83 -15.77 -7.58
N LEU A 184 0.83 -16.66 -7.64
CA LEU A 184 0.96 -17.96 -8.32
C LEU A 184 1.11 -17.81 -9.84
N MET A 185 0.49 -16.79 -10.43
CA MET A 185 0.65 -16.49 -11.86
C MET A 185 2.05 -15.97 -12.14
N TRP A 186 2.56 -15.08 -11.28
CA TRP A 186 3.92 -14.55 -11.37
C TRP A 186 4.97 -15.66 -11.22
N ALA A 187 4.79 -16.57 -10.28
CA ALA A 187 5.72 -17.68 -10.04
C ALA A 187 5.78 -18.71 -11.19
N LYS A 188 4.78 -18.75 -12.09
CA LYS A 188 4.77 -19.67 -13.24
C LYS A 188 5.64 -19.20 -14.40
N ASP A 189 6.00 -17.91 -14.43
CA ASP A 189 6.82 -17.32 -15.46
C ASP A 189 8.18 -16.97 -14.86
N VAL A 190 9.25 -17.52 -15.43
CA VAL A 190 10.62 -17.37 -14.88
C VAL A 190 11.02 -15.89 -14.84
N GLY A 191 10.73 -15.13 -15.90
CA GLY A 191 11.07 -13.71 -15.96
C GLY A 191 10.29 -12.85 -14.97
N ARG A 192 9.03 -13.18 -14.68
CA ARG A 192 8.25 -12.53 -13.62
C ARG A 192 8.75 -12.91 -12.23
N ALA A 193 9.07 -14.18 -12.00
CA ALA A 193 9.63 -14.65 -10.74
C ALA A 193 10.96 -13.95 -10.40
N GLU A 194 11.87 -13.86 -11.37
CA GLU A 194 13.16 -13.15 -11.22
C GLU A 194 12.97 -11.67 -10.88
N ARG A 195 12.04 -10.98 -11.56
CA ARG A 195 11.70 -9.57 -11.26
C ARG A 195 11.17 -9.40 -9.84
N LEU A 196 10.32 -10.31 -9.37
CA LEU A 196 9.83 -10.29 -7.99
C LEU A 196 11.00 -10.46 -7.02
N ASP A 197 11.87 -11.45 -7.23
CA ASP A 197 13.03 -11.68 -6.34
C ASP A 197 14.00 -10.48 -6.34
N GLN A 198 14.23 -9.84 -7.50
CA GLN A 198 14.99 -8.59 -7.59
C GLN A 198 14.36 -7.47 -6.76
N ALA A 199 13.03 -7.30 -6.81
CA ALA A 199 12.33 -6.31 -6.01
C ALA A 199 12.47 -6.59 -4.50
N LEU A 200 12.47 -7.86 -4.07
CA LEU A 200 12.69 -8.24 -2.67
C LEU A 200 14.13 -7.94 -2.21
N VAL A 201 15.13 -8.16 -3.07
CA VAL A 201 16.53 -7.77 -2.79
C VAL A 201 16.68 -6.24 -2.66
N LEU A 202 15.98 -5.47 -3.48
CA LEU A 202 15.96 -4.01 -3.38
C LEU A 202 15.32 -3.54 -2.07
N ILE A 203 14.21 -4.16 -1.65
CA ILE A 203 13.57 -3.89 -0.37
C ILE A 203 14.54 -4.15 0.78
N ASP A 204 15.22 -5.30 0.81
CA ASP A 204 16.22 -5.64 1.83
C ASP A 204 17.31 -4.57 1.91
N LYS A 205 17.92 -4.25 0.76
CA LYS A 205 18.97 -3.25 0.64
C LYS A 205 18.54 -1.87 1.11
N LEU A 206 17.30 -1.45 0.85
CA LEU A 206 16.82 -0.12 1.23
C LEU A 206 16.38 -0.05 2.69
N PHE A 207 15.77 -1.12 3.19
CA PHE A 207 15.20 -1.17 4.53
C PHE A 207 16.28 -1.36 5.61
N ASN A 208 17.32 -2.14 5.32
CA ASN A 208 18.41 -2.45 6.25
C ASN A 208 19.64 -1.53 6.09
N LYS A 209 19.48 -0.39 5.39
CA LYS A 209 20.46 0.71 5.28
C LYS A 209 20.12 1.89 6.16
#